data_AF-A0A094PA83-F1
#
_entry.id   AF-A0A094PA83-F1
#
_cell.length_a   1.000
_cell.length_b   1.000
_cell.length_c   1.000
_cell.angle_alpha   90.00
_cell.angle_beta   90.00
_cell.angle_gamma   90.00
#
_symmetry.space_group_name_H-M   'P 1'
#
loop_
_entity.id
_entity.type
_entity.pdbx_description
1 polymer ?
#
loop_
_entity_poly.entity_id
_entity_poly.type
_entity_poly.pdbx_seq_one_letter_code
_entity_poly.pdbx_strand_id
1 'polypeptide(L)'
;MAAARELVRGALASDSCTVKLENPNRLTAKRGSQAKMRTLGGAFVNLKVLPVRLEIDFVETGNHGTVGIFAASNLGVGVMLGMEEKYRDAVADLADLVVGALAPVTGE
;
A
#
# COMPACT_ATOMS: atom_id res chain seq x y z
N MET A 1 -14.72 -0.07 -13.55
CA MET A 1 -13.85 0.11 -12.37
C MET A 1 -14.02 -0.86 -11.17
N ALA A 2 -15.18 -1.51 -10.94
CA ALA A 2 -15.40 -2.31 -9.72
C ALA A 2 -14.49 -3.55 -9.58
N ALA A 3 -14.18 -4.24 -10.69
CA ALA A 3 -13.31 -5.42 -10.68
C ALA A 3 -11.86 -5.10 -10.26
N ALA A 4 -11.29 -4.01 -10.78
CA ALA A 4 -9.96 -3.51 -10.41
C ALA A 4 -9.83 -3.29 -8.90
N ARG A 5 -10.86 -2.68 -8.28
CA ARG A 5 -10.90 -2.47 -6.84
C ARG A 5 -10.90 -3.77 -6.04
N GLU A 6 -11.68 -4.77 -6.44
CA GLU A 6 -11.72 -6.05 -5.72
C GLU A 6 -10.39 -6.81 -5.82
N LEU A 7 -9.74 -6.77 -6.98
CA LEU A 7 -8.41 -7.36 -7.16
C LEU A 7 -7.37 -6.69 -6.26
N VAL A 8 -7.34 -5.35 -6.25
CA VAL A 8 -6.45 -4.57 -5.39
C VAL A 8 -6.74 -4.83 -3.91
N ARG A 9 -8.02 -4.86 -3.50
CA ARG A 9 -8.42 -5.18 -2.13
C ARG A 9 -7.95 -6.58 -1.71
N GLY A 10 -8.11 -7.57 -2.59
CA GLY A 10 -7.69 -8.94 -2.35
C GLY A 10 -6.17 -9.09 -2.19
N ALA A 11 -5.40 -8.44 -3.06
CA ALA A 11 -3.94 -8.43 -2.99
C ALA A 11 -3.44 -7.78 -1.69
N LEU A 12 -3.99 -6.62 -1.33
CA LEU A 12 -3.64 -5.92 -0.09
C LEU A 12 -4.00 -6.74 1.16
N ALA A 13 -5.17 -7.38 1.17
CA ALA A 13 -5.57 -8.25 2.28
C ALA A 13 -4.63 -9.46 2.43
N SER A 14 -4.20 -10.04 1.30
CA SER A 14 -3.25 -11.17 1.29
C SER A 14 -1.87 -10.78 1.82
N ASP A 15 -1.47 -9.52 1.66
CA ASP A 15 -0.24 -8.98 2.23
C ASP A 15 -0.40 -8.42 3.65
N SER A 16 -1.44 -8.85 4.38
CA SER A 16 -1.71 -8.42 5.77
C SER A 16 -1.92 -6.92 5.93
N CYS A 17 -2.33 -6.21 4.87
CA CYS A 17 -2.72 -4.81 4.99
C CYS A 17 -4.11 -4.70 5.61
N THR A 18 -4.27 -3.70 6.48
CA THR A 18 -5.61 -3.28 6.92
C THR A 18 -6.18 -2.36 5.85
N VAL A 19 -7.19 -2.84 5.12
CA VAL A 19 -7.82 -2.11 4.02
C VAL A 19 -9.13 -1.47 4.49
N LYS A 20 -9.33 -0.19 4.14
CA LYS A 20 -10.56 0.55 4.38
C LYS A 20 -11.04 1.16 3.07
N LEU A 21 -12.26 0.81 2.68
CA LEU A 21 -12.95 1.47 1.58
C LEU A 21 -13.57 2.77 2.13
N GLU A 22 -13.06 3.92 1.69
CA GLU A 22 -13.60 5.21 2.13
C GLU A 22 -14.87 5.56 1.36
N ASN A 23 -14.87 5.27 0.06
CA ASN A 23 -16.02 5.41 -0.83
C ASN A 23 -15.82 4.54 -2.09
N PRO A 24 -16.81 4.47 -3.00
CA PRO A 24 -16.70 3.64 -4.20
C PRO A 24 -15.54 3.97 -5.14
N ASN A 25 -14.86 5.10 -4.98
CA ASN A 25 -13.74 5.50 -5.85
C ASN A 25 -12.42 5.63 -5.08
N ARG A 26 -12.40 5.36 -3.76
CA ARG A 26 -11.21 5.54 -2.94
C ARG A 26 -11.05 4.44 -1.90
N LEU A 27 -9.85 3.86 -1.89
CA LEU A 27 -9.43 2.83 -0.96
C LEU A 27 -8.18 3.32 -0.23
N THR A 28 -8.14 3.14 1.08
CA THR A 28 -6.94 3.34 1.88
C THR A 28 -6.47 2.01 2.46
N ALA A 29 -5.17 1.82 2.55
CA ALA A 29 -4.60 0.64 3.18
C ALA A 29 -3.43 1.03 4.08
N LYS A 30 -3.23 0.24 5.13
CA LYS A 30 -2.09 0.39 6.04
C LYS A 30 -1.41 -0.96 6.21
N ARG A 31 -0.08 -0.94 6.12
CA ARG A 31 0.77 -2.08 6.43
C ARG A 31 1.65 -1.76 7.62
N GLY A 32 1.97 -2.76 8.42
CA GLY A 32 2.85 -2.60 9.57
C GLY A 32 2.23 -1.82 10.74
N SER A 33 3.02 -1.67 11.80
CA SER A 33 2.60 -1.00 13.04
C SER A 33 3.82 -0.44 13.74
N GLN A 34 3.75 0.84 14.13
CA GLN A 34 4.83 1.47 14.89
C GLN A 34 5.07 0.77 16.24
N ALA A 35 4.00 0.27 16.88
CA ALA A 35 4.12 -0.51 18.11
C ALA A 35 4.86 -1.83 17.86
N LYS A 36 4.47 -2.60 16.83
CA LYS A 36 5.14 -3.87 16.48
C LYS A 36 6.61 -3.66 16.12
N MET A 37 6.89 -2.63 15.32
CA MET A 37 8.26 -2.28 14.94
C MET A 37 9.14 -1.94 16.17
N ARG A 38 8.60 -1.20 17.14
CA ARG A 38 9.30 -0.89 18.40
C ARG A 38 9.54 -2.14 19.25
N THR A 39 8.57 -3.04 19.35
CA THR A 39 8.69 -4.28 20.14
C THR A 39 9.71 -5.26 19.56
N LEU A 40 9.83 -5.35 18.23
CA LEU A 40 10.79 -6.23 17.57
C LEU A 40 12.24 -5.77 17.70
N GLY A 41 12.47 -4.47 17.97
CA GLY A 41 13.80 -3.86 17.96
C GLY A 41 14.38 -3.74 16.54
N GLY A 42 15.19 -2.70 16.29
CA GLY A 42 15.65 -2.34 14.94
C GLY A 42 16.39 -3.45 14.17
N ALA A 43 16.94 -4.45 14.87
CA ALA A 43 17.65 -5.58 14.28
C ALA A 43 16.74 -6.64 13.62
N PHE A 44 15.45 -6.70 13.97
CA PHE A 44 14.49 -7.69 13.44
C PHE A 44 13.37 -7.07 12.59
N VAL A 45 13.54 -5.81 12.18
CA VAL A 45 12.58 -5.10 11.35
C VAL A 45 12.69 -5.55 9.88
N ASN A 46 11.69 -6.33 9.43
CA ASN A 46 11.45 -6.62 8.02
C ASN A 46 10.56 -5.56 7.35
N LEU A 47 10.50 -5.54 6.02
CA LEU A 47 9.71 -4.57 5.26
C LEU A 47 8.22 -4.58 5.61
N LYS A 48 7.66 -5.75 5.95
CA LYS A 48 6.22 -5.94 6.20
C LYS A 48 5.75 -5.40 7.56
N VAL A 49 6.66 -5.23 8.52
CA VAL A 49 6.33 -4.60 9.81
C VAL A 49 6.46 -3.08 9.78
N LEU A 50 7.07 -2.53 8.72
CA LEU A 50 7.23 -1.08 8.57
C LEU A 50 5.87 -0.41 8.39
N PRO A 51 5.53 0.60 9.23
CA PRO A 51 4.31 1.36 9.06
C PRO A 51 4.33 2.16 7.75
N VAL A 52 3.53 1.70 6.78
CA VAL A 52 3.32 2.35 5.48
C VAL A 52 1.83 2.57 5.28
N ARG A 53 1.47 3.70 4.66
CA ARG A 53 0.12 4.01 4.23
C ARG A 53 0.06 4.03 2.71
N LEU A 54 -1.06 3.57 2.20
CA LEU A 54 -1.42 3.60 0.80
C LEU A 54 -2.78 4.26 0.64
N GLU A 55 -2.91 5.10 -0.36
CA GLU A 55 -4.16 5.70 -0.81
C GLU A 55 -4.29 5.41 -2.31
N ILE A 56 -5.45 4.91 -2.71
CA ILE A 56 -5.72 4.51 -4.08
C ILE A 56 -7.02 5.16 -4.51
N ASP A 57 -6.94 5.93 -5.60
CA ASP A 57 -8.07 6.60 -6.22
C ASP A 57 -8.36 5.95 -7.57
N PHE A 58 -9.62 5.58 -7.78
CA PHE A 58 -10.14 4.98 -9.00
C PHE A 58 -10.96 6.04 -9.73
N VAL A 59 -10.45 6.51 -10.87
CA VAL A 59 -11.11 7.53 -11.69
C VAL A 59 -11.51 6.91 -13.02
N GLU A 60 -12.81 6.90 -13.31
CA GLU A 60 -13.33 6.45 -14.60
C GLU A 60 -13.54 7.67 -15.52
N THR A 61 -12.89 7.68 -16.67
CA THR A 61 -12.98 8.74 -17.68
C THR A 61 -13.38 8.14 -19.02
N GLY A 62 -14.68 8.19 -19.33
CA GLY A 62 -15.21 7.58 -20.55
C GLY A 62 -15.02 6.06 -20.55
N ASN A 63 -14.39 5.52 -21.60
CA ASN A 63 -14.05 4.09 -21.70
C ASN A 63 -12.72 3.72 -21.02
N HIS A 64 -12.06 4.66 -20.35
CA HIS A 64 -10.75 4.46 -19.74
C HIS A 64 -10.85 4.59 -18.23
N GLY A 65 -10.12 3.74 -17.50
CA GLY A 65 -9.95 3.86 -16.06
C GLY A 65 -8.53 4.28 -15.71
N THR A 66 -8.38 5.24 -14.80
CA THR A 66 -7.09 5.63 -14.20
C THR A 66 -7.08 5.23 -12.74
N VAL A 67 -5.99 4.60 -12.29
CA VAL A 67 -5.76 4.28 -10.88
C VAL A 67 -4.61 5.14 -10.38
N GLY A 68 -4.91 6.11 -9.51
CA GLY A 68 -3.92 6.90 -8.80
C GLY A 68 -3.45 6.16 -7.56
N ILE A 69 -2.14 6.01 -7.38
CA ILE A 69 -1.55 5.32 -6.24
C ILE A 69 -0.65 6.31 -5.50
N PHE A 70 -0.96 6.55 -4.22
CA PHE A 70 -0.12 7.34 -3.32
C PHE A 70 0.33 6.46 -2.15
N ALA A 71 1.62 6.13 -2.12
CA ALA A 71 2.23 5.33 -1.08
C ALA A 71 3.23 6.17 -0.28
N ALA A 72 3.13 6.14 1.05
CA ALA A 72 3.98 6.94 1.93
C ALA A 72 4.30 6.22 3.23
N SER A 73 5.49 6.48 3.77
CA SER A 73 5.84 6.07 5.13
C SER A 73 4.91 6.72 6.14
N ASN A 74 4.43 5.95 7.11
CA ASN A 74 3.53 6.43 8.16
C ASN A 74 4.28 6.52 9.50
N LEU A 75 5.31 7.36 9.55
CA LEU A 75 6.14 7.61 10.74
C LEU A 75 6.08 9.07 11.19
N GLY A 76 6.25 9.27 12.50
CA GLY A 76 6.56 10.58 13.06
C GLY A 76 8.02 10.99 12.78
N VAL A 77 8.28 12.30 12.85
CA VAL A 77 9.61 12.90 12.68
C VAL A 77 10.62 12.25 13.64
N GLY A 78 11.78 11.84 13.13
CA GLY A 78 12.90 11.28 13.93
C GLY A 78 13.07 9.76 13.89
N VAL A 79 12.11 8.99 13.34
CA VAL A 79 12.19 7.51 13.28
C VAL A 79 12.79 7.00 11.94
N MET A 80 13.00 7.90 10.97
CA MET A 80 13.54 7.53 9.65
C MET A 80 15.06 7.45 9.57
N LEU A 81 15.79 8.07 10.52
CA LEU A 81 17.25 8.11 10.50
C LEU A 81 17.83 6.68 10.49
N GLY A 82 18.52 6.32 9.40
CA GLY A 82 19.08 4.98 9.19
C GLY A 82 18.11 3.91 8.68
N MET A 83 16.87 4.28 8.34
CA MET A 83 15.84 3.36 7.81
C MET A 83 15.21 3.83 6.49
N GLU A 84 15.68 4.95 5.93
CA GLU A 84 15.11 5.59 4.73
C GLU A 84 15.01 4.64 3.54
N GLU A 85 16.08 3.89 3.25
CA GLU A 85 16.12 2.91 2.16
C GLU A 85 15.09 1.80 2.39
N LYS A 86 15.04 1.21 3.59
CA LYS A 86 14.03 0.20 3.94
C LYS A 86 12.59 0.72 3.80
N TYR A 87 12.35 1.99 4.12
CA TYR A 87 11.03 2.60 3.93
C TYR A 87 10.71 2.84 2.48
N ARG A 88 11.69 3.26 1.67
CA ARG A 88 11.54 3.39 0.23
C ARG A 88 11.21 2.03 -0.39
N ASP A 89 11.90 0.98 0.00
CA ASP A 89 11.66 -0.38 -0.47
C ASP A 89 10.27 -0.87 -0.04
N ALA A 90 9.86 -0.62 1.22
CA ALA A 90 8.53 -1.01 1.69
C ALA A 90 7.40 -0.20 1.04
N VAL A 91 7.67 1.02 0.57
CA VAL A 91 6.73 1.82 -0.22
C VAL A 91 6.66 1.29 -1.66
N ALA A 92 7.81 1.02 -2.28
CA ALA A 92 7.90 0.47 -3.64
C ALA A 92 7.23 -0.91 -3.73
N ASP A 93 7.55 -1.82 -2.81
CA ASP A 93 6.95 -3.16 -2.73
C ASP A 93 5.41 -3.11 -2.60
N LEU A 94 4.88 -2.13 -1.86
CA LEU A 94 3.44 -1.96 -1.72
C LEU A 94 2.79 -1.40 -3.01
N ALA A 95 3.50 -0.53 -3.72
CA ALA A 95 3.05 -0.02 -5.03
C ALA A 95 3.09 -1.13 -6.09
N ASP A 96 4.15 -1.92 -6.13
CA ASP A 96 4.33 -3.05 -7.06
C ASP A 96 3.25 -4.12 -6.85
N LEU A 97 2.87 -4.39 -5.59
CA LEU A 97 1.75 -5.28 -5.27
C LEU A 97 0.43 -4.82 -5.93
N VAL A 98 0.15 -3.51 -5.89
CA VAL A 98 -1.06 -2.95 -6.51
C VAL A 98 -0.98 -2.99 -8.03
N VAL A 99 0.16 -2.63 -8.61
CA VAL A 99 0.38 -2.70 -10.06
C VAL A 99 0.22 -4.14 -10.55
N GLY A 100 0.81 -5.11 -9.85
CA GLY A 100 0.67 -6.53 -10.16
C GLY A 100 -0.77 -7.02 -10.06
N ALA A 101 -1.53 -6.53 -9.07
CA ALA A 101 -2.96 -6.87 -8.93
C ALA A 101 -3.83 -6.30 -10.07
N LEU A 102 -3.39 -5.21 -10.71
CA LEU A 102 -4.09 -4.57 -11.82
C LEU A 102 -3.69 -5.10 -13.20
N ALA A 103 -2.57 -5.83 -13.30
CA ALA A 103 -2.11 -6.44 -14.56
C ALA A 103 -3.19 -7.25 -15.31
N PRO A 104 -4.07 -8.03 -14.64
CA PRO A 104 -5.15 -8.77 -15.30
C PRO A 104 -6.28 -7.89 -15.85
N VAL A 105 -6.37 -6.61 -15.45
CA VAL A 105 -7.38 -5.65 -15.92
C VAL A 105 -6.83 -4.79 -17.06
N THR A 106 -5.50 -4.67 -17.16
CA THR A 106 -4.80 -3.92 -18.20
C THR A 106 -4.39 -4.79 -19.41
N GLY A 107 -4.59 -6.10 -19.33
CA GLY A 107 -4.21 -7.08 -20.36
C GLY A 107 -5.40 -7.88 -20.89
N GLU A 108 -5.59 -7.76 -22.21
CA GLU A 108 -6.62 -8.31 -23.11
C GLU A 108 -7.93 -7.49 -23.27
#